data_AF-A0A6J0M121-F1
#
_entry.id   AF-A0A6J0M121-F1
#
_cell.length_a   1.000
_cell.length_b   1.000
_cell.length_c   1.000
_cell.angle_alpha   90.00
_cell.angle_beta   90.00
_cell.angle_gamma   90.00
#
_symmetry.space_group_name_H-M   'P 1'
#
loop_
_entity.id
_entity.type
_entity.pdbx_description
1 polymer ?
#
loop_
_entity_poly.entity_id
_entity_poly.type
_entity_poly.pdbx_seq_one_letter_code
_entity_poly.pdbx_strand_id
1 'polypeptide(L)'
;MEHPPQTSQSSLQRRKWSTKEDVVLISAWLNTSKDAIVSTDQKAGAFWKRIVDYVNASPLLSGALPREWSQCKQRWGRINEQVCKFVGCYEAAVREQASGQNENDVMKAAHDIFFNDIGIKFTLEHCWRELRFDQKWKSLGVSKEGPKEKRKEAAEVVAEEEGAEVWPPGVKACKAAKRKRQGYDEIHSMLAVKKEIQQQKLLERLLAKDPTHLSANEITLMDKLISEMI
;
A
#
# COMPACT_ATOMS: atom_id res chain seq x y z
N MET A 1 -55.00 -25.77 1.13
CA MET A 1 -54.54 -24.40 0.85
C MET A 1 -53.33 -24.20 1.75
N GLU A 2 -52.14 -24.50 1.24
CA GLU A 2 -50.88 -24.45 2.02
C GLU A 2 -49.93 -23.55 1.22
N HIS A 3 -49.78 -22.30 1.69
CA HIS A 3 -48.81 -21.37 1.13
C HIS A 3 -47.43 -21.70 1.71
N PRO A 4 -46.37 -21.78 0.89
CA PRO A 4 -45.01 -21.99 1.41
C PRO A 4 -44.55 -20.75 2.21
N PRO A 5 -43.69 -20.92 3.23
CA PRO A 5 -43.24 -19.82 4.07
C PRO A 5 -42.42 -18.84 3.25
N GLN A 6 -42.93 -17.63 3.15
CA GLN A 6 -42.30 -16.49 2.51
C GLN A 6 -41.03 -16.14 3.31
N THR A 7 -39.88 -16.55 2.78
CA THR A 7 -38.58 -16.15 3.33
C THR A 7 -38.44 -14.65 3.08
N SER A 8 -38.64 -13.85 4.12
CA SER A 8 -38.36 -12.42 4.10
C SER A 8 -36.89 -12.22 3.75
N GLN A 9 -36.60 -11.92 2.47
CA GLN A 9 -35.31 -11.40 2.06
C GLN A 9 -35.16 -10.04 2.75
N SER A 10 -34.53 -10.04 3.92
CA SER A 10 -34.00 -8.80 4.48
C SER A 10 -33.04 -8.25 3.45
N SER A 11 -33.27 -7.02 3.00
CA SER A 11 -32.32 -6.31 2.16
C SER A 11 -31.00 -6.30 2.93
N LEU A 12 -30.01 -7.07 2.44
CA LEU A 12 -28.70 -7.13 3.06
C LEU A 12 -28.12 -5.72 3.06
N GLN A 13 -28.20 -5.05 4.21
CA GLN A 13 -27.60 -3.74 4.40
C GLN A 13 -26.15 -3.82 3.95
N ARG A 14 -25.76 -2.97 2.99
CA ARG A 14 -24.39 -2.92 2.50
C ARG A 14 -23.45 -2.65 3.67
N ARG A 15 -22.69 -3.67 4.08
CA ARG A 15 -21.75 -3.60 5.21
C ARG A 15 -20.69 -2.53 4.93
N LYS A 16 -20.67 -1.49 5.75
CA LYS A 16 -19.66 -0.41 5.70
C LYS A 16 -18.27 -0.95 6.01
N TRP A 17 -17.25 -0.30 5.46
CA TRP A 17 -15.84 -0.58 5.77
C TRP A 17 -15.42 0.27 6.96
N SER A 18 -14.77 -0.35 7.93
CA SER A 18 -14.17 0.31 9.08
C SER A 18 -12.72 0.68 8.82
N THR A 19 -12.20 1.64 9.60
CA THR A 19 -10.77 2.02 9.60
C THR A 19 -9.85 0.81 9.82
N LYS A 20 -10.23 -0.10 10.73
CA LYS A 20 -9.44 -1.33 10.99
C LYS A 20 -9.40 -2.24 9.76
N GLU A 21 -10.53 -2.43 9.09
CA GLU A 21 -10.58 -3.23 7.86
C GLU A 21 -9.74 -2.61 6.74
N ASP A 22 -9.75 -1.28 6.60
CA ASP A 22 -8.91 -0.59 5.63
C ASP A 22 -7.41 -0.80 5.89
N VAL A 23 -6.97 -0.66 7.15
CA VAL A 23 -5.57 -0.87 7.56
C VAL A 23 -5.12 -2.31 7.28
N VAL A 24 -5.96 -3.30 7.60
CA VAL A 24 -5.67 -4.71 7.31
C VAL A 24 -5.62 -4.96 5.81
N LEU A 25 -6.54 -4.38 5.03
CA LEU A 25 -6.54 -4.51 3.56
C LEU A 25 -5.29 -3.88 2.93
N ILE A 26 -4.87 -2.70 3.41
CA ILE A 26 -3.64 -2.05 2.95
C ILE A 26 -2.42 -2.91 3.26
N SER A 27 -2.34 -3.43 4.49
CA SER A 27 -1.26 -4.33 4.92
C SER A 27 -1.19 -5.58 4.05
N ALA A 28 -2.34 -6.23 3.79
CA ALA A 28 -2.44 -7.41 2.94
C ALA A 28 -1.95 -7.12 1.50
N TRP A 29 -2.36 -5.99 0.93
CA TRP A 29 -1.96 -5.59 -0.41
C TRP A 29 -0.46 -5.26 -0.48
N LEU A 30 0.07 -4.52 0.48
CA LEU A 30 1.49 -4.17 0.56
C LEU A 30 2.38 -5.40 0.73
N ASN A 31 1.96 -6.38 1.53
CA ASN A 31 2.66 -7.65 1.69
C ASN A 31 2.64 -8.45 0.37
N THR A 32 1.46 -8.68 -0.20
CA THR A 32 1.32 -9.48 -1.42
C THR A 32 2.00 -8.85 -2.64
N SER A 33 2.04 -7.51 -2.73
CA SER A 33 2.63 -6.80 -3.88
C SER A 33 4.17 -6.82 -3.90
N LYS A 34 4.81 -7.07 -2.76
CA LYS A 34 6.28 -7.12 -2.63
C LYS A 34 6.83 -8.55 -2.80
N ASP A 35 5.97 -9.56 -2.77
CA ASP A 35 6.36 -10.96 -2.92
C ASP A 35 6.77 -11.28 -4.37
N ALA A 36 8.06 -11.59 -4.58
CA ALA A 36 8.65 -11.89 -5.89
C ALA A 36 8.10 -13.19 -6.56
N ILE A 37 7.33 -13.99 -5.82
CA ILE A 37 6.85 -15.34 -6.23
C ILE A 37 5.70 -15.26 -7.26
N VAL A 38 5.22 -14.06 -7.59
CA VAL A 38 4.08 -13.85 -8.48
C VAL A 38 4.64 -13.62 -9.90
N SER A 39 4.84 -14.69 -10.69
CA SER A 39 5.16 -14.70 -12.15
C SER A 39 3.96 -15.22 -13.01
N THR A 40 3.66 -14.51 -14.12
CA THR A 40 2.61 -14.73 -15.17
C THR A 40 1.06 -14.72 -14.91
N ASP A 41 0.28 -14.04 -15.77
CA ASP A 41 -1.16 -13.62 -15.72
C ASP A 41 -2.27 -14.51 -15.08
N GLN A 42 -2.03 -15.78 -14.72
CA GLN A 42 -2.88 -16.52 -13.76
C GLN A 42 -2.91 -15.87 -12.35
N LYS A 43 -2.02 -14.89 -12.16
CA LYS A 43 -1.78 -14.03 -11.00
C LYS A 43 -2.96 -13.30 -10.40
N ALA A 44 -3.89 -12.75 -11.19
CA ALA A 44 -4.84 -11.79 -10.63
C ALA A 44 -5.78 -12.46 -9.60
N GLY A 45 -6.29 -13.64 -9.93
CA GLY A 45 -7.11 -14.44 -9.02
C GLY A 45 -6.32 -14.90 -7.79
N ALA A 46 -5.11 -15.44 -8.00
CA ALA A 46 -4.24 -15.88 -6.90
C ALA A 46 -3.79 -14.73 -5.97
N PHE A 47 -3.54 -13.55 -6.54
CA PHE A 47 -3.18 -12.34 -5.81
C PHE A 47 -4.32 -11.89 -4.89
N TRP A 48 -5.53 -11.75 -5.43
CA TRP A 48 -6.69 -11.38 -4.63
C TRP A 48 -7.08 -12.46 -3.63
N LYS A 49 -6.86 -13.74 -3.96
CA LYS A 49 -7.05 -14.85 -3.02
C LYS A 49 -6.16 -14.69 -1.79
N ARG A 50 -4.84 -14.48 -1.98
CA ARG A 50 -3.91 -14.25 -0.85
C ARG A 50 -4.30 -13.03 0.00
N ILE A 51 -4.73 -11.94 -0.64
CA ILE A 51 -5.20 -10.75 0.07
C ILE A 51 -6.41 -11.08 0.94
N VAL A 52 -7.40 -11.80 0.39
CA VAL A 52 -8.62 -12.17 1.13
C VAL A 52 -8.30 -13.12 2.27
N ASP A 53 -7.47 -14.13 2.03
CA ASP A 53 -7.01 -15.07 3.04
C ASP A 53 -6.32 -14.32 4.19
N TYR A 54 -5.44 -13.36 3.87
CA TYR A 54 -4.79 -12.50 4.87
C TYR A 54 -5.80 -11.65 5.65
N VAL A 55 -6.73 -10.98 4.96
CA VAL A 55 -7.72 -10.10 5.60
C VAL A 55 -8.60 -10.90 6.55
N ASN A 56 -9.12 -12.04 6.10
CA ASN A 56 -10.04 -12.86 6.89
C ASN A 56 -9.34 -13.65 8.00
N ALA A 57 -8.03 -13.93 7.89
CA ALA A 57 -7.22 -14.53 8.95
C ALA A 57 -6.70 -13.51 9.97
N SER A 58 -6.88 -12.21 9.74
CA SER A 58 -6.33 -11.17 10.60
C SER A 58 -6.97 -11.20 12.01
N PRO A 59 -6.17 -11.33 13.08
CA PRO A 59 -6.69 -11.29 14.45
C PRO A 59 -7.41 -9.97 14.78
N LEU A 60 -7.06 -8.88 14.09
CA LEU A 60 -7.70 -7.57 14.25
C LEU A 60 -9.16 -7.54 13.77
N LEU A 61 -9.55 -8.52 12.96
CA LEU A 61 -10.91 -8.68 12.42
C LEU A 61 -11.60 -9.94 12.99
N SER A 62 -11.11 -10.49 14.10
CA SER A 62 -11.71 -11.66 14.75
C SER A 62 -13.19 -11.41 15.08
N GLY A 63 -14.05 -12.36 14.73
CA GLY A 63 -15.51 -12.27 14.94
C GLY A 63 -16.25 -11.42 13.89
N ALA A 64 -15.54 -10.76 12.97
CA ALA A 64 -16.16 -10.10 11.83
C ALA A 64 -16.54 -11.12 10.75
N LEU A 65 -17.63 -10.86 10.01
CA LEU A 65 -17.97 -11.70 8.86
C LEU A 65 -16.81 -11.66 7.83
N PRO A 66 -16.50 -12.76 7.13
CA PRO A 66 -15.52 -12.75 6.06
C PRO A 66 -15.86 -11.75 4.95
N ARG A 67 -14.83 -11.15 4.36
CA ARG A 67 -14.94 -10.32 3.14
C ARG A 67 -14.66 -11.16 1.91
N GLU A 68 -15.42 -10.91 0.86
CA GLU A 68 -15.23 -11.54 -0.44
C GLU A 68 -14.16 -10.81 -1.28
N TRP A 69 -13.52 -11.54 -2.20
CA TRP A 69 -12.47 -10.99 -3.06
C TRP A 69 -12.92 -9.76 -3.86
N SER A 70 -14.17 -9.77 -4.35
CA SER A 70 -14.75 -8.66 -5.11
C SER A 70 -14.92 -7.42 -4.23
N GLN A 71 -15.29 -7.59 -2.96
CA GLN A 71 -15.44 -6.51 -1.98
C GLN A 71 -14.08 -5.88 -1.65
N CYS A 72 -13.06 -6.72 -1.38
CA CYS A 72 -11.70 -6.26 -1.14
C CYS A 72 -11.14 -5.50 -2.34
N LYS A 73 -11.31 -6.04 -3.56
CA LYS A 73 -10.87 -5.40 -4.80
C LYS A 73 -11.53 -4.05 -5.03
N GLN A 74 -12.85 -3.97 -4.88
CA GLN A 74 -13.60 -2.71 -5.01
C GLN A 74 -13.15 -1.68 -3.98
N ARG A 75 -12.99 -2.10 -2.72
CA ARG A 75 -12.55 -1.19 -1.65
C ARG A 75 -11.14 -0.68 -1.91
N TRP A 76 -10.22 -1.57 -2.27
CA TRP A 76 -8.85 -1.20 -2.61
C TRP A 76 -8.80 -0.21 -3.78
N GLY A 77 -9.58 -0.43 -4.84
CA GLY A 77 -9.68 0.50 -5.96
C GLY A 77 -10.02 1.92 -5.50
N ARG A 78 -11.05 2.05 -4.64
CA ARG A 78 -11.47 3.34 -4.07
C ARG A 78 -10.44 3.96 -3.13
N ILE A 79 -9.73 3.15 -2.33
CA ILE A 79 -8.64 3.63 -1.47
C ILE A 79 -7.51 4.18 -2.34
N ASN A 80 -7.01 3.36 -3.27
CA ASN A 80 -5.90 3.72 -4.14
C ASN A 80 -6.21 4.98 -4.96
N GLU A 81 -7.40 5.08 -5.56
CA GLU A 81 -7.80 6.26 -6.33
C GLU A 81 -7.78 7.54 -5.47
N GLN A 82 -8.49 7.55 -4.34
CA GLN A 82 -8.59 8.76 -3.51
C GLN A 82 -7.25 9.12 -2.85
N VAL A 83 -6.48 8.13 -2.39
CA VAL A 83 -5.16 8.37 -1.79
C VAL A 83 -4.19 8.93 -2.84
N CYS A 84 -4.19 8.43 -4.07
CA CYS A 84 -3.34 8.99 -5.15
C CYS A 84 -3.68 10.46 -5.44
N LYS A 85 -4.96 10.81 -5.50
CA LYS A 85 -5.39 12.21 -5.68
C LYS A 85 -4.93 13.07 -4.50
N PHE A 86 -5.15 12.60 -3.27
CA PHE A 86 -4.74 13.32 -2.06
C PHE A 86 -3.22 13.50 -1.94
N VAL A 87 -2.42 12.54 -2.40
CA VAL A 87 -0.95 12.69 -2.49
C VAL A 87 -0.57 13.91 -3.33
N GLY A 88 -1.21 14.11 -4.49
CA GLY A 88 -0.98 15.30 -5.31
C GLY A 88 -1.38 16.61 -4.61
N CYS A 89 -2.51 16.62 -3.90
CA CYS A 89 -2.95 17.79 -3.12
C CYS A 89 -1.98 18.09 -1.96
N TYR A 90 -1.50 17.04 -1.27
CA TYR A 90 -0.52 17.18 -0.20
C TYR A 90 0.81 17.70 -0.72
N GLU A 91 1.28 17.25 -1.87
CA GLU A 91 2.47 17.80 -2.52
C GLU A 91 2.31 19.27 -2.92
N ALA A 92 1.14 19.67 -3.42
CA ALA A 92 0.86 21.07 -3.70
C ALA A 92 0.91 21.91 -2.42
N ALA A 93 0.27 21.45 -1.33
CA ALA A 93 0.32 22.11 -0.03
C ALA A 93 1.75 22.21 0.53
N VAL A 94 2.57 21.17 0.40
CA VAL A 94 3.99 21.19 0.81
C VAL A 94 4.80 22.20 -0.02
N ARG A 95 4.54 22.34 -1.33
CA ARG A 95 5.23 23.32 -2.18
C ARG A 95 4.88 24.76 -1.86
N GLU A 96 3.64 24.99 -1.43
CA GLU A 96 3.14 26.31 -1.03
C GLU A 96 3.41 26.63 0.45
N GLN A 97 4.03 25.69 1.18
CA GLN A 97 4.32 25.83 2.60
C GLN A 97 5.25 27.02 2.84
N ALA A 98 4.76 27.99 3.61
CA ALA A 98 5.55 29.14 4.05
C ALA A 98 6.39 28.79 5.29
N SER A 99 7.48 29.53 5.49
CA SER A 99 8.31 29.40 6.69
C SER A 99 7.47 29.63 7.95
N GLY A 100 7.51 28.67 8.89
CA GLY A 100 6.75 28.72 10.15
C GLY A 100 5.47 27.89 10.17
N GLN A 101 5.05 27.29 9.05
CA GLN A 101 3.92 26.34 9.03
C GLN A 101 4.34 24.94 9.48
N ASN A 102 3.49 24.27 10.25
CA ASN A 102 3.72 22.91 10.73
C ASN A 102 2.99 21.87 9.86
N GLU A 103 3.20 20.57 10.12
CA GLU A 103 2.59 19.47 9.33
C GLU A 103 1.05 19.49 9.39
N ASN A 104 0.43 19.97 10.47
CA ASN A 104 -1.03 20.11 10.55
C ASN A 104 -1.55 21.22 9.62
N ASP A 105 -0.81 22.32 9.49
CA ASP A 105 -1.18 23.42 8.58
C ASP A 105 -1.14 22.94 7.13
N VAL A 106 -0.07 22.22 6.77
CA VAL A 106 0.07 21.56 5.46
C VAL A 106 -1.06 20.57 5.23
N MET A 107 -1.41 19.76 6.23
CA MET A 107 -2.48 18.79 6.12
C MET A 107 -3.84 19.46 5.89
N LYS A 108 -4.12 20.56 6.60
CA LYS A 108 -5.33 21.35 6.41
C LYS A 108 -5.40 21.93 4.99
N ALA A 109 -4.30 22.53 4.52
CA ALA A 109 -4.21 23.03 3.15
C ALA A 109 -4.42 21.93 2.10
N ALA A 110 -3.86 20.73 2.32
CA ALA A 110 -4.07 19.59 1.43
C ALA A 110 -5.54 19.15 1.35
N HIS A 111 -6.26 19.16 2.48
CA HIS A 111 -7.70 18.90 2.52
C HIS A 111 -8.50 19.97 1.79
N ASP A 112 -8.13 21.25 1.95
CA ASP A 112 -8.79 22.36 1.27
C ASP A 112 -8.58 22.28 -0.26
N ILE A 113 -7.36 22.01 -0.72
CA ILE A 113 -7.04 21.78 -2.13
C ILE A 113 -7.86 20.60 -2.67
N PHE A 114 -7.87 19.46 -1.97
CA PHE A 114 -8.64 18.29 -2.41
C PHE A 114 -10.14 18.58 -2.53
N PHE A 115 -10.71 19.29 -1.57
CA PHE A 115 -12.12 19.64 -1.59
C PHE A 115 -12.46 20.58 -2.76
N ASN A 116 -11.60 21.57 -3.02
CA ASN A 116 -11.77 22.50 -4.12
C ASN A 116 -11.67 21.81 -5.49
N ASP A 117 -10.74 20.87 -5.66
CA ASP A 117 -10.51 20.18 -6.94
C ASP A 117 -11.54 19.06 -7.22
N ILE A 118 -11.93 18.30 -6.19
CA ILE A 118 -12.74 17.08 -6.34
C ILE A 118 -14.19 17.28 -5.91
N GLY A 119 -14.50 18.31 -5.13
CA GLY A 119 -15.84 18.61 -4.64
C GLY A 119 -16.35 17.69 -3.52
N ILE A 120 -15.49 16.81 -2.99
CA ILE A 120 -15.83 15.91 -1.87
C ILE A 120 -14.78 16.00 -0.76
N LYS A 121 -15.21 15.82 0.49
CA LYS A 121 -14.28 15.77 1.63
C LYS A 121 -13.48 14.48 1.59
N PHE A 122 -12.16 14.60 1.73
CA PHE A 122 -11.30 13.43 1.89
C PHE A 122 -11.53 12.80 3.26
N THR A 123 -11.87 11.50 3.28
CA THR A 123 -12.22 10.75 4.51
C THR A 123 -11.31 9.56 4.76
N LEU A 124 -10.28 9.35 3.93
CA LEU A 124 -9.37 8.21 3.98
C LEU A 124 -7.97 8.61 4.44
N GLU A 125 -7.89 9.58 5.35
CA GLU A 125 -6.62 10.06 5.90
C GLU A 125 -5.82 8.94 6.56
N HIS A 126 -6.47 8.04 7.29
CA HIS A 126 -5.82 6.84 7.85
C HIS A 126 -5.16 6.00 6.77
N CYS A 127 -5.82 5.79 5.62
CA CYS A 127 -5.24 5.04 4.52
C CYS A 127 -4.01 5.72 3.92
N TRP A 128 -4.06 7.05 3.77
CA TRP A 128 -2.93 7.82 3.26
C TRP A 128 -1.72 7.72 4.20
N ARG A 129 -1.93 7.81 5.53
CA ARG A 129 -0.86 7.69 6.53
C ARG A 129 -0.12 6.34 6.44
N GLU A 130 -0.83 5.25 6.18
CA GLU A 130 -0.23 3.92 5.97
C GLU A 130 0.58 3.84 4.65
N LEU A 131 0.15 4.56 3.60
CA LEU A 131 0.72 4.44 2.26
C LEU A 131 1.84 5.46 1.96
N ARG A 132 1.87 6.61 2.64
CA ARG A 132 2.74 7.77 2.29
C ARG A 132 4.25 7.47 2.26
N PHE A 133 4.69 6.44 2.98
CA PHE A 133 6.10 6.07 3.04
C PHE A 133 6.51 5.00 2.01
N ASP A 134 5.54 4.35 1.37
CA ASP A 134 5.81 3.36 0.33
C ASP A 134 6.29 4.04 -0.95
N GLN A 135 7.31 3.50 -1.62
CA GLN A 135 7.94 4.12 -2.80
C GLN A 135 6.94 4.52 -3.90
N LYS A 136 5.82 3.80 -4.04
CA LYS A 136 4.81 4.13 -5.03
C LYS A 136 4.02 5.41 -4.72
N TRP A 137 3.91 5.79 -3.45
CA TRP A 137 3.21 6.99 -2.97
C TRP A 137 4.13 8.00 -2.27
N LYS A 138 5.41 7.66 -2.12
CA LYS A 138 6.45 8.55 -1.62
C LYS A 138 6.93 9.44 -2.77
N SER A 139 6.24 10.55 -2.96
CA SER A 139 6.73 11.61 -3.83
C SER A 139 7.70 12.49 -3.06
N LEU A 140 8.98 12.23 -3.20
CA LEU A 140 10.02 13.17 -2.75
C LEU A 140 10.11 14.29 -3.79
N GLY A 141 9.44 15.40 -3.50
CA GLY A 141 9.83 16.69 -4.05
C GLY A 141 11.23 17.04 -3.56
N VAL A 142 12.24 16.78 -4.39
CA VAL A 142 13.53 17.47 -4.31
C VAL A 142 13.62 18.34 -5.55
N SER A 143 13.69 19.65 -5.33
CA SER A 143 13.89 20.68 -6.32
C SER A 143 14.89 20.25 -7.40
N LYS A 144 14.44 20.19 -8.65
CA LYS A 144 15.32 20.51 -9.78
C LYS A 144 15.22 22.01 -9.99
N GLU A 145 15.93 22.77 -9.17
CA GLU A 145 16.37 24.09 -9.61
C GLU A 145 17.30 23.91 -10.81
N GLY A 146 16.99 24.61 -11.88
CA GLY A 146 17.67 24.51 -13.17
C GLY A 146 16.90 25.31 -14.21
N PRO A 147 17.30 26.55 -14.52
CA PRO A 147 16.55 27.44 -15.39
C PRO A 147 16.50 26.90 -16.82
N LYS A 148 15.30 26.83 -17.40
CA LYS A 148 15.16 26.83 -18.86
C LYS A 148 14.19 27.92 -19.26
N GLU A 149 14.74 29.13 -19.32
CA GLU A 149 14.38 30.09 -20.35
C GLU A 149 14.30 29.36 -21.70
N LYS A 150 13.14 29.45 -22.36
CA LYS A 150 13.03 30.05 -23.69
C LYS A 150 11.58 30.22 -24.12
N ARG A 151 11.29 31.50 -24.36
CA ARG A 151 10.12 32.16 -24.94
C ARG A 151 9.82 31.74 -26.39
N LYS A 152 8.52 31.73 -26.71
CA LYS A 152 7.79 32.19 -27.94
C LYS A 152 6.67 31.20 -28.26
N GLU A 153 5.53 31.52 -28.88
CA GLU A 153 4.64 32.68 -29.09
C GLU A 153 3.45 32.11 -29.90
N ALA A 154 2.31 32.80 -29.93
CA ALA A 154 0.97 32.32 -30.28
C ALA A 154 0.70 31.96 -31.76
N ALA A 155 -0.35 31.15 -32.00
CA ALA A 155 -1.30 31.30 -33.12
C ALA A 155 -2.61 30.49 -32.88
N GLU A 156 -3.75 31.17 -33.02
CA GLU A 156 -5.14 30.68 -32.99
C GLU A 156 -5.59 30.06 -34.34
N VAL A 157 -6.52 29.08 -34.35
CA VAL A 157 -7.90 29.06 -34.96
C VAL A 157 -8.51 27.62 -34.92
N VAL A 158 -9.59 27.33 -34.17
CA VAL A 158 -11.07 27.33 -34.44
C VAL A 158 -11.69 26.00 -34.99
N ALA A 159 -12.67 25.46 -34.22
CA ALA A 159 -13.86 24.60 -34.49
C ALA A 159 -13.67 23.17 -35.07
N GLU A 160 -14.47 22.12 -34.80
CA GLU A 160 -15.78 21.92 -34.14
C GLU A 160 -15.93 20.43 -33.70
N GLU A 161 -16.99 20.11 -32.93
CA GLU A 161 -17.33 18.85 -32.24
C GLU A 161 -17.49 17.57 -33.09
N GLU A 162 -17.17 16.39 -32.53
CA GLU A 162 -18.17 15.40 -32.06
C GLU A 162 -17.51 14.23 -31.30
N GLY A 163 -18.28 13.64 -30.39
CA GLY A 163 -17.81 12.84 -29.27
C GLY A 163 -17.29 11.42 -29.55
N ALA A 164 -16.37 11.00 -28.71
CA ALA A 164 -16.17 9.60 -28.34
C ALA A 164 -15.51 9.55 -26.95
N GLU A 165 -16.24 9.04 -25.95
CA GLU A 165 -15.70 8.66 -24.65
C GLU A 165 -14.58 7.61 -24.83
N VAL A 166 -13.32 7.99 -24.62
CA VAL A 166 -12.20 7.03 -24.56
C VAL A 166 -11.25 7.39 -23.41
N TRP A 167 -11.44 6.66 -22.31
CA TRP A 167 -10.54 6.25 -21.23
C TRP A 167 -9.06 6.69 -21.30
N PRO A 168 -8.40 7.10 -20.18
CA PRO A 168 -6.96 7.36 -20.17
C PRO A 168 -6.11 6.07 -20.23
N PRO A 169 -5.16 5.98 -21.18
CA PRO A 169 -4.27 4.85 -21.39
C PRO A 169 -3.28 4.58 -20.24
N GLY A 170 -3.13 3.30 -19.88
CA GLY A 170 -2.05 2.82 -19.04
C GLY A 170 -0.70 2.88 -19.77
N VAL A 171 0.27 3.59 -19.21
CA VAL A 171 1.61 3.73 -19.80
C VAL A 171 2.64 2.94 -18.99
N LYS A 172 3.13 1.86 -19.59
CA LYS A 172 4.48 1.34 -19.37
C LYS A 172 5.34 1.69 -20.59
N ALA A 173 6.33 2.58 -20.44
CA ALA A 173 7.58 2.56 -21.23
C ALA A 173 8.66 3.50 -20.65
N CYS A 174 9.79 2.89 -20.27
CA CYS A 174 11.19 3.34 -20.39
C CYS A 174 11.69 4.72 -19.89
N LYS A 175 12.44 4.70 -18.77
CA LYS A 175 13.82 5.24 -18.52
C LYS A 175 14.03 5.33 -16.98
N ALA A 176 15.09 4.90 -16.31
CA ALA A 176 16.47 4.62 -16.69
C ALA A 176 17.07 3.50 -15.82
N ALA A 177 17.74 2.55 -16.47
CA ALA A 177 18.59 1.55 -15.86
C ALA A 177 19.95 2.17 -15.49
N LYS A 178 20.13 2.61 -14.25
CA LYS A 178 21.42 2.58 -13.52
C LYS A 178 21.34 2.95 -12.03
N ARG A 179 20.25 3.60 -11.57
CA ARG A 179 20.08 4.01 -10.16
C ARG A 179 19.18 3.08 -9.31
N LYS A 180 18.63 2.00 -9.88
CA LYS A 180 17.68 1.10 -9.18
C LYS A 180 18.28 -0.14 -8.50
N ARG A 181 19.55 -0.49 -8.76
CA ARG A 181 20.17 -1.65 -8.09
C ARG A 181 20.67 -1.31 -6.69
N GLN A 182 21.38 -0.20 -6.53
CA GLN A 182 22.04 0.15 -5.27
C GLN A 182 21.09 0.23 -4.06
N GLY A 183 19.93 0.90 -4.20
CA GLY A 183 18.96 0.99 -3.10
C GLY A 183 18.15 -0.30 -2.85
N TYR A 184 18.01 -1.17 -3.85
CA TYR A 184 17.37 -2.49 -3.68
C TYR A 184 18.33 -3.47 -3.00
N ASP A 185 19.59 -3.47 -3.45
CA ASP A 185 20.67 -4.28 -2.90
C ASP A 185 20.97 -3.86 -1.44
N GLU A 186 20.93 -2.57 -1.13
CA GLU A 186 21.12 -2.05 0.24
C GLU A 186 19.98 -2.44 1.18
N ILE A 187 18.71 -2.37 0.73
CA ILE A 187 17.55 -2.81 1.53
C ILE A 187 17.55 -4.33 1.71
N HIS A 188 17.87 -5.09 0.67
CA HIS A 188 18.01 -6.55 0.77
C HIS A 188 19.16 -6.95 1.69
N SER A 189 20.30 -6.25 1.62
CA SER A 189 21.45 -6.46 2.51
C SER A 189 21.08 -6.12 3.96
N MET A 190 20.39 -5.01 4.22
CA MET A 190 19.92 -4.67 5.56
C MET A 190 18.92 -5.71 6.12
N LEU A 191 18.04 -6.24 5.27
CA LEU A 191 17.08 -7.26 5.68
C LEU A 191 17.75 -8.61 5.98
N ALA A 192 18.77 -8.98 5.20
CA ALA A 192 19.60 -10.16 5.45
C ALA A 192 20.35 -10.05 6.79
N VAL A 193 21.05 -8.93 7.01
CA VAL A 193 21.76 -8.66 8.27
C VAL A 193 20.80 -8.65 9.47
N LYS A 194 19.59 -8.10 9.32
CA LYS A 194 18.57 -8.11 10.39
C LYS A 194 18.11 -9.53 10.73
N LYS A 195 17.97 -10.41 9.73
CA LYS A 195 17.63 -11.82 9.93
C LYS A 195 18.76 -12.57 10.66
N GLU A 196 20.01 -12.33 10.27
CA GLU A 196 21.19 -12.89 10.95
C GLU A 196 21.27 -12.46 12.41
N ILE A 197 21.06 -11.16 12.70
CA ILE A 197 21.01 -10.65 14.08
C ILE A 197 19.89 -11.31 14.89
N GLN A 198 18.73 -11.57 14.29
CA GLN A 198 17.64 -12.28 14.97
C GLN A 198 17.97 -13.75 15.24
N GLN A 199 18.63 -14.43 14.30
CA GLN A 199 19.11 -15.81 14.47
C GLN A 199 20.18 -15.88 15.57
N GLN A 200 21.13 -14.95 15.61
CA GLN A 200 22.15 -14.86 16.65
C GLN A 200 21.53 -14.63 18.04
N LYS A 201 20.57 -13.70 18.17
CA LYS A 201 19.86 -13.47 19.44
C LYS A 201 19.07 -14.69 19.90
N LEU A 202 18.51 -15.46 18.98
CA LEU A 202 17.83 -16.71 19.31
C LEU A 202 18.84 -17.77 19.78
N LEU A 203 20.00 -17.87 19.13
CA LEU A 203 21.07 -18.77 19.53
C LEU A 203 21.64 -18.41 20.91
N GLU A 204 21.91 -17.13 21.18
CA GLU A 204 22.33 -16.64 22.51
C GLU A 204 21.32 -17.01 23.60
N ARG A 205 20.02 -16.87 23.30
CA ARG A 205 18.95 -17.24 24.23
C ARG A 205 18.89 -18.74 24.49
N LEU A 206 19.19 -19.57 23.49
CA LEU A 206 19.23 -21.02 23.62
C LEU A 206 20.49 -21.48 24.39
N LEU A 207 21.63 -20.86 24.12
CA LEU A 207 22.90 -21.11 24.83
C LEU A 207 22.87 -20.65 26.29
N ALA A 208 22.08 -19.62 26.60
CA ALA A 208 21.87 -19.16 27.98
C ALA A 208 20.95 -20.08 28.81
N LYS A 209 20.27 -21.06 28.18
CA LYS A 209 19.50 -22.09 28.90
C LYS A 209 20.41 -23.22 29.36
N ASP A 210 20.08 -23.80 30.51
CA ASP A 210 20.81 -24.95 31.05
C ASP A 210 20.69 -26.17 30.09
N PRO A 211 21.81 -26.81 29.69
CA PRO A 211 21.84 -27.94 28.75
C PRO A 211 20.90 -29.10 29.11
N THR A 212 20.60 -29.26 30.40
CA THR A 212 19.73 -30.34 30.91
C THR A 212 18.23 -30.08 30.68
N HIS A 213 17.85 -28.87 30.26
CA HIS A 213 16.47 -28.43 30.08
C HIS A 213 16.07 -28.15 28.62
N LEU A 214 16.96 -28.38 27.64
CA LEU A 214 16.60 -28.22 26.23
C LEU A 214 15.88 -29.45 25.68
N SER A 215 14.82 -29.20 24.92
CA SER A 215 14.14 -30.25 24.16
C SER A 215 14.99 -30.69 22.96
N ALA A 216 14.81 -31.93 22.49
CA ALA A 216 15.51 -32.46 21.32
C ALA A 216 15.37 -31.57 20.06
N ASN A 217 14.23 -30.89 19.92
CA ASN A 217 13.98 -29.95 18.82
C ASN A 217 14.79 -28.65 18.96
N GLU A 218 14.94 -28.14 20.19
CA GLU A 218 15.76 -26.95 20.45
C GLU A 218 17.26 -27.24 20.28
N ILE A 219 17.70 -28.44 20.65
CA ILE A 219 19.08 -28.91 20.40
C ILE A 219 19.34 -29.00 18.89
N THR A 220 18.44 -29.64 18.14
CA THR A 220 18.55 -29.74 16.68
C THR A 220 18.54 -28.36 15.99
N LEU A 221 17.73 -27.43 16.49
CA LEU A 221 17.68 -26.05 15.99
C LEU A 221 18.98 -25.30 16.33
N MET A 222 19.51 -25.48 17.54
CA MET A 222 20.77 -24.89 17.97
C MET A 222 21.95 -25.38 17.10
N ASP A 223 22.08 -26.69 16.90
CA ASP A 223 23.15 -27.28 16.07
C ASP A 223 23.08 -26.80 14.61
N LYS A 224 21.86 -26.65 14.09
CA LYS A 224 21.62 -26.11 12.75
C LYS A 224 22.00 -24.63 12.65
N LEU A 225 21.64 -23.81 13.64
CA LEU A 225 22.01 -22.40 13.68
C LEU A 225 23.53 -22.21 13.84
N ILE A 226 24.20 -23.07 14.62
CA ILE A 226 25.66 -23.09 14.74
C ILE A 226 26.31 -23.49 13.41
N SER A 227 25.79 -24.52 12.74
CA SER A 227 26.31 -24.99 11.44
C SER A 227 26.12 -23.98 10.30
N GLU A 228 25.09 -23.14 10.38
CA GLU A 228 24.87 -22.04 9.41
C GLU A 228 25.80 -20.83 9.66
N MET A 229 26.47 -20.76 10.82
CA MET A 229 27.35 -19.65 11.23
C MET A 229 28.85 -19.93 11.12
N ILE A 230 29.26 -21.20 10.91
CA ILE A 230 30.65 -21.65 10.74
C ILE A 230 30.93 -21.91 9.27
#